data_AF-A0A1X0IZM5-F1
#
_entry.id   AF-A0A1X0IZM5-F1
#
_cell.length_a   1.000
_cell.length_b   1.000
_cell.length_c   1.000
_cell.angle_alpha   90.00
_cell.angle_beta   90.00
_cell.angle_gamma   90.00
#
_symmetry.space_group_name_H-M   'P 1'
#
loop_
_entity.id
_entity.type
_entity.pdbx_description
1 polymer ?
#
loop_
_entity_poly.entity_id
_entity_poly.type
_entity_poly.pdbx_seq_one_letter_code
_entity_poly.pdbx_strand_id
1 'polypeptide(L)'
;MTFSLVVRNGAAFGMVVCSSSPAVASRCVHLRAGVGAVASQNVTNPNLGALALDALAAGANASSALEKTVVGEPFAEYRQLIVVDASGGTAIHTGAKALGTRHERQTENAAAAGNMLAEPAVIDALIDGYLNSVALQTEQRLLDGLGAALAVGGEAGPVHSAGLQVVEDVPWPVTDLRVDWHDDPIGELHRLWAVWAPQKADYRTRGIDPTAAPSYGVPGDL
;
A
#
# COMPACT_ATOMS: atom_id res chain seq x y z
N MET A 1 -6.06 13.90 4.30
CA MET A 1 -5.76 13.89 2.87
C MET A 1 -4.88 12.72 2.64
N THR A 2 -5.42 11.73 1.93
CA THR A 2 -4.75 10.45 1.71
C THR A 2 -5.32 9.83 0.46
N PHE A 3 -4.45 9.28 -0.38
CA PHE A 3 -4.83 8.28 -1.38
C PHE A 3 -3.90 7.08 -1.30
N SER A 4 -4.45 5.90 -1.57
CA SER A 4 -3.68 4.66 -1.56
C SER A 4 -4.20 3.67 -2.60
N LEU A 5 -3.32 2.76 -2.97
CA LEU A 5 -3.58 1.64 -3.86
C LEU A 5 -3.04 0.38 -3.22
N VAL A 6 -3.91 -0.63 -3.11
CA VAL A 6 -3.62 -1.96 -2.59
C VAL A 6 -3.73 -2.95 -3.75
N VAL A 7 -2.75 -3.84 -3.90
CA VAL A 7 -2.68 -4.77 -5.03
C VAL A 7 -2.26 -6.17 -4.61
N ARG A 8 -2.66 -7.13 -5.45
CA ARG A 8 -2.11 -8.47 -5.56
C ARG A 8 -1.50 -8.63 -6.96
N ASN A 9 -0.31 -9.22 -7.04
CA ASN A 9 0.37 -9.52 -8.30
C ASN A 9 1.05 -10.89 -8.18
N GLY A 10 0.40 -11.95 -8.69
CA GLY A 10 0.85 -13.32 -8.45
C GLY A 10 0.81 -13.65 -6.96
N ALA A 11 1.97 -14.00 -6.39
CA ALA A 11 2.13 -14.24 -4.95
C ALA A 11 2.36 -12.94 -4.14
N ALA A 12 2.71 -11.84 -4.80
CA ALA A 12 3.01 -10.59 -4.12
C ALA A 12 1.74 -9.85 -3.71
N PHE A 13 1.78 -9.24 -2.54
CA PHE A 13 0.87 -8.17 -2.16
C PHE A 13 1.65 -6.89 -1.99
N GLY A 14 1.10 -5.78 -2.46
CA GLY A 14 1.76 -4.49 -2.39
C GLY A 14 0.79 -3.37 -2.07
N MET A 15 1.33 -2.30 -1.51
CA MET A 15 0.57 -1.08 -1.26
C MET A 15 1.45 0.15 -1.42
N VAL A 16 0.88 1.19 -2.02
CA VAL A 16 1.39 2.57 -1.94
C VAL A 16 0.38 3.47 -1.31
N VAL A 17 0.88 4.46 -0.57
CA VAL A 17 0.05 5.47 0.10
C VAL A 17 0.80 6.80 0.17
N CYS A 18 0.07 7.90 0.03
CA CYS A 18 0.57 9.27 0.20
C CYS A 18 -0.38 10.07 1.10
N SER A 19 0.14 11.05 1.84
CA SER A 19 -0.65 11.92 2.71
C SER A 19 0.06 13.22 3.07
N SER A 20 -0.73 14.27 3.30
CA SER A 20 -0.29 15.48 4.01
C SER A 20 0.08 15.28 5.50
N SER A 21 -0.37 14.19 6.12
CA SER A 21 -0.05 13.86 7.52
C SER A 21 1.26 13.06 7.63
N PRO A 22 2.00 13.13 8.75
CA PRO A 22 3.25 12.40 8.91
C PRO A 22 3.06 10.88 8.98
N ALA A 23 4.13 10.15 8.65
CA ALA A 23 4.29 8.71 8.86
C ALA A 23 3.09 7.86 8.39
N VAL A 24 2.50 8.19 7.24
CA VAL A 24 1.26 7.55 6.76
C VAL A 24 1.39 6.05 6.59
N ALA A 25 2.52 5.57 6.07
CA ALA A 25 2.71 4.15 5.81
C ALA A 25 2.62 3.30 7.08
N SER A 26 3.24 3.74 8.18
CA SER A 26 3.18 3.01 9.46
C SER A 26 1.77 2.82 10.03
N ARG A 27 0.85 3.71 9.68
CA ARG A 27 -0.50 3.75 10.24
C ARG A 27 -1.50 3.04 9.33
N CYS A 28 -1.26 3.04 8.02
CA CYS A 28 -2.25 2.67 7.02
C CYS A 28 -1.94 1.36 6.32
N VAL A 29 -0.67 0.91 6.26
CA VAL A 29 -0.25 -0.23 5.44
C VAL A 29 -0.25 -1.52 6.26
N HIS A 30 -1.01 -2.52 5.80
CA HIS A 30 -1.07 -3.83 6.42
C HIS A 30 -1.03 -4.92 5.35
N LEU A 31 0.08 -5.64 5.27
CA LEU A 31 0.29 -6.71 4.30
C LEU A 31 0.66 -8.01 5.02
N ARG A 32 0.19 -9.16 4.51
CA ARG A 32 0.58 -10.48 5.00
C ARG A 32 0.73 -11.45 3.83
N ALA A 33 1.96 -11.96 3.66
CA ALA A 33 2.31 -12.92 2.62
C ALA A 33 1.33 -14.11 2.60
N GLY A 34 0.83 -14.46 1.41
CA GLY A 34 -0.14 -15.54 1.22
C GLY A 34 -1.55 -15.31 1.80
N VAL A 35 -1.81 -14.19 2.47
CA VAL A 35 -3.10 -13.91 3.13
C VAL A 35 -3.86 -12.76 2.48
N GLY A 36 -3.25 -11.59 2.37
CA GLY A 36 -3.96 -10.41 1.90
C GLY A 36 -3.24 -9.09 2.12
N ALA A 37 -3.92 -8.03 1.70
CA ALA A 37 -3.46 -6.66 1.79
C ALA A 37 -4.62 -5.74 2.20
N VAL A 38 -4.37 -4.85 3.16
CA VAL A 38 -5.37 -3.98 3.73
C VAL A 38 -4.82 -2.56 3.94
N ALA A 39 -5.59 -1.56 3.51
CA ALA A 39 -5.40 -0.17 3.88
C ALA A 39 -6.43 0.24 4.95
N SER A 40 -5.98 0.94 5.99
CA SER A 40 -6.85 1.65 6.95
C SER A 40 -6.53 3.15 6.97
N GLN A 41 -7.45 3.99 6.52
CA GLN A 41 -7.18 5.42 6.28
C GLN A 41 -8.36 6.35 6.63
N ASN A 42 -8.26 7.62 6.20
CA ASN A 42 -9.08 8.77 6.60
C ASN A 42 -8.82 9.19 8.06
N VAL A 43 -9.73 8.91 8.99
CA VAL A 43 -9.43 9.01 10.42
C VAL A 43 -8.94 7.63 10.84
N THR A 44 -7.65 7.37 10.60
CA THR A 44 -7.05 6.04 10.67
C THR A 44 -7.22 5.37 12.04
N ASN A 45 -7.67 4.12 12.03
CA ASN A 45 -7.50 3.18 13.14
C ASN A 45 -6.60 2.03 12.63
N PRO A 46 -5.30 2.00 13.01
CA PRO A 46 -4.37 0.99 12.49
C PRO A 46 -4.76 -0.45 12.85
N ASN A 47 -5.52 -0.65 13.94
CA ASN A 47 -5.91 -1.99 14.37
C ASN A 47 -6.86 -2.68 13.37
N LEU A 48 -7.62 -1.91 12.59
CA LEU A 48 -8.58 -2.46 11.61
C LEU A 48 -7.88 -3.27 10.51
N GLY A 49 -6.66 -2.87 10.12
CA GLY A 49 -5.87 -3.61 9.14
C GLY A 49 -5.48 -5.00 9.65
N ALA A 50 -5.05 -5.10 10.91
CA ALA A 50 -4.74 -6.38 11.54
C ALA A 50 -5.97 -7.28 11.66
N LEU A 51 -7.11 -6.74 12.11
CA LEU A 51 -8.37 -7.49 12.22
C LEU A 51 -8.85 -8.04 10.87
N ALA A 52 -8.79 -7.23 9.81
CA ALA A 52 -9.16 -7.67 8.47
C ALA A 52 -8.22 -8.78 7.96
N LEU A 53 -6.91 -8.64 8.17
CA LEU A 53 -5.94 -9.69 7.81
C LEU A 53 -6.14 -10.99 8.60
N ASP A 54 -6.55 -10.92 9.86
CA ASP A 54 -6.88 -12.10 10.66
C ASP A 54 -8.15 -12.79 10.16
N ALA A 55 -9.16 -12.02 9.74
CA ALA A 55 -10.34 -12.58 9.11
C ALA A 55 -10.01 -13.28 7.77
N LEU A 56 -9.14 -12.68 6.94
CA LEU A 56 -8.65 -13.30 5.71
C LEU A 56 -7.87 -14.58 5.99
N ALA A 57 -6.97 -14.57 6.99
CA ALA A 57 -6.21 -15.75 7.40
C ALA A 57 -7.12 -16.88 7.90
N ALA A 58 -8.28 -16.55 8.47
CA ALA A 58 -9.31 -17.50 8.88
C ALA A 58 -10.20 -17.98 7.72
N GLY A 59 -9.90 -17.62 6.47
CA GLY A 59 -10.60 -18.09 5.27
C GLY A 59 -11.75 -17.20 4.79
N ALA A 60 -11.89 -15.97 5.32
CA ALA A 60 -12.82 -15.01 4.75
C ALA A 60 -12.32 -14.50 3.38
N ASN A 61 -13.25 -14.16 2.49
CA ASN A 61 -12.94 -13.34 1.31
C ASN A 61 -12.93 -11.83 1.68
N ALA A 62 -12.51 -10.97 0.76
CA ALA A 62 -12.36 -9.54 0.98
C ALA A 62 -13.63 -8.88 1.54
N SER A 63 -14.79 -9.15 0.93
CA SER A 63 -16.08 -8.58 1.38
C SER A 63 -16.44 -9.03 2.79
N SER A 64 -16.28 -10.32 3.10
CA SER A 64 -16.61 -10.87 4.42
C SER A 64 -15.64 -10.39 5.51
N ALA A 65 -14.35 -10.24 5.17
CA ALA A 65 -13.35 -9.69 6.09
C ALA A 65 -13.62 -8.21 6.37
N LEU A 66 -13.96 -7.44 5.33
CA LEU A 66 -14.36 -6.04 5.45
C LEU A 66 -15.60 -5.90 6.34
N GLU A 67 -16.67 -6.64 6.05
CA GLU A 67 -17.92 -6.59 6.80
C GLU A 67 -17.70 -6.88 8.29
N LYS A 68 -16.99 -7.98 8.61
CA LYS A 68 -16.63 -8.33 9.99
C LYS A 68 -15.87 -7.22 10.70
N THR A 69 -14.96 -6.55 10.00
CA THR A 69 -14.15 -5.46 10.55
C THR A 69 -14.98 -4.21 10.79
N VAL A 70 -15.85 -3.85 9.84
CA VAL A 70 -16.72 -2.66 9.90
C VAL A 70 -17.78 -2.80 10.99
N VAL A 71 -18.43 -3.96 11.11
CA VAL A 71 -19.45 -4.22 12.15
C VAL A 71 -18.88 -4.08 13.56
N GLY A 72 -17.60 -4.40 13.74
CA GLY A 72 -16.90 -4.28 15.03
C GLY A 72 -16.35 -2.89 15.35
N GLU A 73 -16.46 -1.90 14.45
CA GLU A 73 -15.88 -0.56 14.61
C GLU A 73 -16.97 0.48 14.92
N PRO A 74 -17.06 0.97 16.17
CA PRO A 74 -18.08 1.95 16.58
C PRO A 74 -18.06 3.25 15.77
N PHE A 75 -16.92 3.59 15.17
CA PHE A 75 -16.72 4.82 14.40
C PHE A 75 -16.52 4.55 12.91
N ALA A 76 -17.15 3.50 12.37
CA ALA A 76 -16.96 3.07 10.98
C ALA A 76 -17.25 4.18 9.95
N GLU A 77 -18.15 5.10 10.27
CA GLU A 77 -18.44 6.29 9.45
C GLU A 77 -17.24 7.23 9.25
N TYR A 78 -16.22 7.18 10.12
CA TYR A 78 -14.98 7.96 10.00
C TYR A 78 -13.86 7.20 9.28
N ARG A 79 -14.05 5.93 8.95
CA ARG A 79 -13.00 5.07 8.39
C ARG A 79 -13.12 4.94 6.88
N GLN A 80 -11.98 4.70 6.25
CA GLN A 80 -11.92 4.20 4.89
C GLN A 80 -11.01 2.97 4.88
N LEU A 81 -11.54 1.82 4.44
CA LEU A 81 -10.84 0.53 4.42
C LEU A 81 -10.81 0.00 2.98
N ILE A 82 -9.66 -0.54 2.57
CA ILE A 82 -9.48 -1.20 1.28
C ILE A 82 -8.92 -2.58 1.56
N VAL A 83 -9.51 -3.63 0.99
CA VAL A 83 -9.10 -5.03 1.22
C VAL A 83 -8.88 -5.72 -0.13
N VAL A 84 -7.76 -6.42 -0.27
CA VAL A 84 -7.48 -7.37 -1.36
C VAL A 84 -7.13 -8.73 -0.74
N ASP A 85 -7.87 -9.76 -1.10
CA ASP A 85 -7.67 -11.13 -0.58
C ASP A 85 -6.75 -11.98 -1.48
N ALA A 86 -6.36 -13.17 -0.99
CA ALA A 86 -5.49 -14.11 -1.71
C ALA A 86 -6.07 -14.70 -3.00
N SER A 87 -7.39 -14.60 -3.20
CA SER A 87 -8.06 -14.99 -4.44
C SER A 87 -8.18 -13.85 -5.45
N GLY A 88 -7.72 -12.64 -5.11
CA GLY A 88 -7.86 -11.45 -5.95
C GLY A 88 -9.19 -10.71 -5.76
N GLY A 89 -10.02 -11.14 -4.82
CA GLY A 89 -11.24 -10.44 -4.44
C GLY A 89 -10.90 -9.10 -3.78
N THR A 90 -11.72 -8.09 -4.04
CA THR A 90 -11.53 -6.73 -3.52
C THR A 90 -12.79 -6.20 -2.86
N ALA A 91 -12.61 -5.38 -1.83
CA ALA A 91 -13.71 -4.72 -1.14
C ALA A 91 -13.25 -3.38 -0.54
N ILE A 92 -14.12 -2.38 -0.59
CA ILE A 92 -13.87 -1.04 -0.04
C ILE A 92 -15.04 -0.64 0.86
N HIS A 93 -14.72 -0.02 2.00
CA HIS A 93 -15.67 0.72 2.82
C HIS A 93 -15.22 2.18 2.87
N THR A 94 -16.12 3.09 2.51
CA THR A 94 -15.94 4.53 2.71
C THR A 94 -17.04 5.06 3.60
N GLY A 95 -16.69 5.40 4.84
CA GLY A 95 -17.63 5.92 5.82
C GLY A 95 -18.23 7.28 5.42
N ALA A 96 -19.46 7.55 5.86
CA ALA A 96 -20.21 8.76 5.51
C ALA A 96 -19.55 10.07 5.99
N LYS A 97 -18.63 10.00 6.96
CA LYS A 97 -17.82 11.13 7.47
C LYS A 97 -16.40 11.16 6.91
N ALA A 98 -16.14 10.45 5.80
CA ALA A 98 -14.90 10.63 5.04
C ALA A 98 -14.74 12.09 4.61
N LEU A 99 -13.54 12.64 4.80
CA LEU A 99 -13.29 14.07 4.64
C LEU A 99 -13.20 14.49 3.16
N GLY A 100 -13.82 15.62 2.83
CA GLY A 100 -13.69 16.28 1.53
C GLY A 100 -14.11 15.45 0.33
N THR A 101 -13.50 15.73 -0.83
CA THR A 101 -13.65 14.94 -2.05
C THR A 101 -13.10 13.54 -1.81
N ARG A 102 -13.91 12.53 -2.09
CA ARG A 102 -13.57 11.11 -1.94
C ARG A 102 -13.91 10.37 -3.21
N HIS A 103 -13.10 9.38 -3.53
CA HIS A 103 -13.33 8.46 -4.64
C HIS A 103 -12.76 7.11 -4.27
N GLU A 104 -13.30 6.08 -4.89
CA GLU A 104 -12.87 4.70 -4.72
C GLU A 104 -13.06 3.96 -6.04
N ARG A 105 -12.12 3.07 -6.35
CA ARG A 105 -12.19 2.23 -7.54
C ARG A 105 -11.57 0.87 -7.23
N GLN A 106 -12.22 -0.17 -7.73
CA GLN A 106 -11.81 -1.55 -7.51
C GLN A 106 -11.88 -2.34 -8.81
N THR A 107 -10.95 -3.27 -8.96
CA THR A 107 -10.85 -4.28 -10.01
C THR A 107 -10.47 -5.61 -9.38
N GLU A 108 -10.35 -6.66 -10.18
CA GLU A 108 -9.70 -7.89 -9.73
C GLU A 108 -8.24 -7.61 -9.37
N ASN A 109 -7.79 -8.09 -8.20
CA ASN A 109 -6.43 -7.95 -7.69
C ASN A 109 -5.96 -6.51 -7.38
N ALA A 110 -6.78 -5.47 -7.51
CA ALA A 110 -6.37 -4.11 -7.15
C ALA A 110 -7.55 -3.24 -6.70
N ALA A 111 -7.33 -2.42 -5.69
CA ALA A 111 -8.31 -1.48 -5.18
C ALA A 111 -7.63 -0.21 -4.67
N ALA A 112 -8.20 0.94 -5.00
CA ALA A 112 -7.68 2.25 -4.65
C ALA A 112 -8.80 3.11 -4.06
N ALA A 113 -8.46 3.92 -3.07
CA ALA A 113 -9.38 4.89 -2.51
C ALA A 113 -8.63 6.09 -1.93
N GLY A 114 -9.36 7.20 -1.82
CA GLY A 114 -8.82 8.40 -1.19
C GLY A 114 -9.87 9.34 -0.62
N ASN A 115 -9.38 10.30 0.14
CA ASN A 115 -10.13 11.35 0.81
C ASN A 115 -9.36 12.67 0.76
N MET A 116 -10.11 13.79 0.81
CA MET A 116 -9.59 15.15 0.58
C MET A 116 -8.84 15.28 -0.76
N LEU A 117 -9.27 14.56 -1.79
CA LEU A 117 -8.65 14.58 -3.12
C LEU A 117 -8.79 15.96 -3.77
N ALA A 118 -7.84 16.33 -4.64
CA ALA A 118 -8.03 17.47 -5.53
C ALA A 118 -9.25 17.25 -6.44
N GLU A 119 -9.36 16.03 -6.99
CA GLU A 119 -10.48 15.58 -7.81
C GLU A 119 -10.62 14.05 -7.80
N PRO A 120 -11.78 13.49 -8.14
CA PRO A 120 -11.97 12.04 -8.21
C PRO A 120 -10.99 11.34 -9.17
N ALA A 121 -10.63 11.99 -10.28
CA ALA A 121 -9.76 11.43 -11.32
C ALA A 121 -8.37 11.01 -10.81
N VAL A 122 -7.93 11.51 -9.65
CA VAL A 122 -6.68 11.10 -8.98
C VAL A 122 -6.68 9.60 -8.68
N ILE A 123 -7.79 9.04 -8.20
CA ILE A 123 -7.89 7.61 -7.89
C ILE A 123 -7.99 6.75 -9.15
N ASP A 124 -8.63 7.28 -10.21
CA ASP A 124 -8.67 6.60 -11.50
C ASP A 124 -7.26 6.55 -12.12
N ALA A 125 -6.54 7.67 -12.13
CA ALA A 125 -5.17 7.76 -12.60
C ALA A 125 -4.20 6.87 -11.79
N LEU A 126 -4.39 6.79 -10.48
CA LEU A 126 -3.59 5.93 -9.60
C LEU A 126 -3.65 4.47 -10.02
N ILE A 127 -4.87 3.94 -10.16
CA ILE A 127 -5.06 2.52 -10.49
C ILE A 127 -4.73 2.25 -11.96
N ASP A 128 -5.07 3.16 -12.89
CA ASP A 128 -4.74 3.00 -14.31
C ASP A 128 -3.23 3.07 -14.56
N GLY A 129 -2.50 3.92 -13.83
CA GLY A 129 -1.03 3.96 -13.91
C GLY A 129 -0.40 2.63 -13.51
N TYR A 130 -0.91 1.99 -12.45
CA TYR A 130 -0.45 0.64 -12.05
C TYR A 130 -0.83 -0.44 -13.08
N LEU A 131 -2.06 -0.42 -13.58
CA LEU A 131 -2.55 -1.43 -14.53
C LEU A 131 -1.85 -1.34 -15.89
N ASN A 132 -1.56 -0.11 -16.35
CA ASN A 132 -0.92 0.14 -17.64
C ASN A 132 0.62 0.13 -17.57
N SER A 133 1.21 0.05 -16.37
CA SER A 133 2.66 -0.06 -16.22
C SER A 133 3.20 -1.34 -16.87
N VAL A 134 4.27 -1.17 -17.64
CA VAL A 134 5.01 -2.25 -18.31
C VAL A 134 6.16 -2.79 -17.45
N ALA A 135 6.33 -2.29 -16.22
CA ALA A 135 7.39 -2.72 -15.33
C ALA A 135 7.15 -4.15 -14.82
N LEU A 136 8.24 -4.89 -14.62
CA LEU A 136 8.18 -6.26 -14.11
C LEU A 136 7.95 -6.31 -12.60
N GLN A 137 8.55 -5.37 -11.86
CA GLN A 137 8.49 -5.33 -10.40
C GLN A 137 7.20 -4.65 -9.93
N THR A 138 6.48 -5.29 -9.01
CA THR A 138 5.27 -4.73 -8.38
C THR A 138 5.53 -3.36 -7.78
N GLU A 139 6.69 -3.15 -7.15
CA GLU A 139 7.15 -1.86 -6.62
C GLU A 139 7.11 -0.75 -7.66
N GLN A 140 7.73 -0.98 -8.82
CA GLN A 140 7.79 0.03 -9.88
C GLN A 140 6.40 0.31 -10.45
N ARG A 141 5.56 -0.72 -10.65
CA ARG A 141 4.17 -0.52 -11.11
C ARG A 141 3.37 0.35 -10.14
N LEU A 142 3.55 0.15 -8.83
CA LEU A 142 2.89 0.95 -7.80
C LEU A 142 3.38 2.41 -7.82
N LEU A 143 4.68 2.63 -8.01
CA LEU A 143 5.27 3.96 -8.17
C LEU A 143 4.77 4.65 -9.45
N ASP A 144 4.63 3.93 -10.56
CA ASP A 144 4.05 4.46 -11.80
C ASP A 144 2.60 4.94 -11.58
N GLY A 145 1.84 4.19 -10.78
CA GLY A 145 0.52 4.62 -10.29
C GLY A 145 0.57 5.92 -9.49
N LEU A 146 1.48 6.04 -8.51
CA LEU A 146 1.65 7.28 -7.74
C LEU A 146 2.01 8.47 -8.65
N GLY A 147 2.91 8.26 -9.61
CA GLY A 147 3.30 9.28 -10.58
C GLY A 147 2.13 9.74 -11.46
N ALA A 148 1.29 8.81 -11.92
CA ALA A 148 0.08 9.13 -12.69
C ALA A 148 -0.94 9.92 -11.86
N ALA A 149 -1.15 9.53 -10.59
CA ALA A 149 -2.05 10.25 -9.68
C ALA A 149 -1.58 11.69 -9.42
N LEU A 150 -0.26 11.88 -9.24
CA LEU A 150 0.34 13.20 -9.04
C LEU A 150 0.22 14.09 -10.28
N ALA A 151 0.36 13.54 -11.48
CA ALA A 151 0.22 14.28 -12.74
C ALA A 151 -1.18 14.86 -12.96
N VAL A 152 -2.20 14.25 -12.35
CA VAL A 152 -3.61 14.70 -12.38
C VAL A 152 -3.93 15.68 -11.23
N GLY A 153 -2.97 15.94 -10.35
CA GLY A 153 -3.06 16.95 -9.28
C GLY A 153 -2.89 16.38 -7.87
N GLY A 154 -3.00 15.06 -7.69
CA GLY A 154 -2.81 14.40 -6.41
C GLY A 154 -3.78 14.87 -5.31
N GLU A 155 -3.22 15.37 -4.21
CA GLU A 155 -3.99 15.85 -3.07
C GLU A 155 -4.46 17.30 -3.25
N ALA A 156 -5.56 17.72 -2.62
CA ALA A 156 -6.05 19.11 -2.68
C ALA A 156 -5.07 20.14 -2.08
N GLY A 157 -4.03 19.68 -1.38
CA GLY A 157 -2.93 20.48 -0.84
C GLY A 157 -1.64 19.66 -0.82
N PRO A 158 -0.55 20.18 -0.19
CA PRO A 158 0.73 19.51 -0.21
C PRO A 158 0.70 18.17 0.53
N VAL A 159 1.43 17.21 -0.02
CA VAL A 159 1.73 15.92 0.61
C VAL A 159 3.07 16.00 1.34
N HIS A 160 3.18 15.31 2.47
CA HIS A 160 4.40 15.30 3.27
C HIS A 160 4.94 13.91 3.59
N SER A 161 4.11 12.87 3.49
CA SER A 161 4.59 11.51 3.67
C SER A 161 4.06 10.55 2.62
N ALA A 162 4.87 9.54 2.33
CA ALA A 162 4.54 8.47 1.40
C ALA A 162 5.20 7.17 1.84
N GLY A 163 4.66 6.05 1.37
CA GLY A 163 5.37 4.78 1.49
C GLY A 163 4.92 3.74 0.48
N LEU A 164 5.80 2.75 0.32
CA LEU A 164 5.67 1.60 -0.55
C LEU A 164 6.08 0.37 0.26
N GLN A 165 5.18 -0.60 0.39
CA GLN A 165 5.49 -1.88 1.00
C GLN A 165 5.05 -3.02 0.08
N VAL A 166 5.86 -4.08 0.02
CA VAL A 166 5.55 -5.31 -0.72
C VAL A 166 5.96 -6.52 0.13
N VAL A 167 5.07 -7.51 0.21
CA VAL A 167 5.33 -8.85 0.73
C VAL A 167 5.21 -9.86 -0.41
N GLU A 168 6.00 -10.93 -0.35
CA GLU A 168 6.01 -12.00 -1.35
C GLU A 168 5.81 -13.35 -0.66
N ASP A 169 6.88 -14.14 -0.52
CA ASP A 169 6.86 -15.54 -0.10
C ASP A 169 7.56 -15.80 1.24
N VAL A 170 8.00 -14.73 1.91
CA VAL A 170 8.63 -14.74 3.24
C VAL A 170 7.72 -14.02 4.25
N PRO A 171 7.83 -14.31 5.57
CA PRO A 171 6.94 -13.74 6.57
C PRO A 171 7.22 -12.26 6.91
N TRP A 172 8.12 -11.60 6.18
CA TRP A 172 8.44 -10.18 6.31
C TRP A 172 8.25 -9.43 4.97
N PRO A 173 8.10 -8.10 4.98
CA PRO A 173 8.14 -7.30 3.76
C PRO A 173 9.49 -7.43 3.04
N VAL A 174 9.45 -7.82 1.77
CA VAL A 174 10.64 -7.81 0.90
C VAL A 174 11.00 -6.40 0.44
N THR A 175 10.06 -5.45 0.57
CA THR A 175 10.29 -4.02 0.39
C THR A 175 9.45 -3.27 1.43
N ASP A 176 10.07 -2.34 2.16
CA ASP A 176 9.40 -1.37 3.04
C ASP A 176 10.16 -0.04 2.96
N LEU A 177 9.65 0.87 2.13
CA LEU A 177 10.24 2.18 1.89
C LEU A 177 9.29 3.26 2.38
N ARG A 178 9.82 4.18 3.19
CA ARG A 178 9.02 5.18 3.88
C ARG A 178 9.69 6.54 3.84
N VAL A 179 8.89 7.54 3.50
CA VAL A 179 9.23 8.95 3.64
C VAL A 179 8.22 9.53 4.61
N ASP A 180 8.60 9.65 5.89
CA ASP A 180 7.64 9.98 6.94
C ASP A 180 7.38 11.49 7.07
N TRP A 181 8.27 12.33 6.52
CA TRP A 181 8.11 13.79 6.39
C TRP A 181 9.12 14.38 5.38
N HIS A 182 8.66 14.91 4.24
CA HIS A 182 9.46 15.59 3.22
C HIS A 182 8.58 16.52 2.37
N ASP A 183 9.16 17.53 1.70
CA ASP A 183 8.40 18.44 0.82
C ASP A 183 8.03 17.78 -0.54
N ASP A 184 8.80 16.77 -0.95
CA ASP A 184 8.50 15.90 -2.10
C ASP A 184 8.62 14.42 -1.68
N PRO A 185 7.61 13.86 -1.00
CA PRO A 185 7.71 12.50 -0.48
C PRO A 185 7.63 11.43 -1.58
N ILE A 186 6.98 11.73 -2.71
CA ILE A 186 6.84 10.78 -3.82
C ILE A 186 8.16 10.68 -4.60
N GLY A 187 8.79 11.81 -4.95
CA GLY A 187 10.11 11.80 -5.59
C GLY A 187 11.17 11.12 -4.73
N GLU A 188 11.12 11.33 -3.41
CA GLU A 188 12.03 10.65 -2.47
C GLU A 188 11.77 9.14 -2.40
N LEU A 189 10.51 8.69 -2.53
CA LEU A 189 10.19 7.26 -2.60
C LEU A 189 10.76 6.61 -3.87
N HIS A 190 10.73 7.30 -5.01
CA HIS A 190 11.43 6.85 -6.23
C HIS A 190 12.94 6.76 -6.03
N ARG A 191 13.55 7.73 -5.35
CA ARG A 191 14.99 7.70 -5.02
C ARG A 191 15.34 6.50 -4.14
N LEU A 192 14.54 6.24 -3.09
CA LEU A 192 14.71 5.09 -2.21
C LEU A 192 14.57 3.77 -2.97
N TRP A 193 13.61 3.68 -3.89
CA TRP A 193 13.44 2.50 -4.73
C TRP A 193 14.65 2.25 -5.64
N ALA A 194 15.22 3.29 -6.25
CA ALA A 194 16.43 3.16 -7.08
C ALA A 194 17.63 2.61 -6.28
N VAL A 195 17.72 2.91 -4.98
CA VAL A 195 18.73 2.34 -4.08
C VAL A 195 18.39 0.90 -3.70
N TRP A 196 17.13 0.61 -3.40
CA TRP A 196 16.69 -0.70 -2.88
C TRP A 196 16.58 -1.79 -3.95
N ALA A 197 16.05 -1.47 -5.13
CA ALA A 197 15.76 -2.42 -6.20
C ALA A 197 16.90 -3.40 -6.53
N PRO A 198 18.16 -2.96 -6.73
CA PRO A 198 19.25 -3.89 -7.04
C PRO A 198 19.64 -4.80 -5.86
N GLN A 199 19.27 -4.46 -4.63
CA GLN A 199 19.67 -5.15 -3.41
C GLN A 199 18.56 -6.06 -2.83
N LYS A 200 17.31 -5.87 -3.24
CA LYS A 200 16.13 -6.57 -2.72
C LYS A 200 16.31 -8.10 -2.65
N ALA A 201 16.77 -8.70 -3.75
CA ALA A 201 16.95 -10.14 -3.85
C ALA A 201 18.05 -10.66 -2.89
N ASP A 202 19.13 -9.90 -2.74
CA ASP A 202 20.23 -10.26 -1.85
C ASP A 202 19.81 -10.21 -0.39
N TYR A 203 19.08 -9.16 0.02
CA TYR A 203 18.58 -9.05 1.39
C TYR A 203 17.52 -10.11 1.72
N ARG A 204 16.66 -10.47 0.75
CA ARG A 204 15.77 -11.62 0.91
C ARG A 204 16.56 -12.91 1.12
N THR A 205 17.57 -13.17 0.27
CA THR A 205 18.42 -14.36 0.39
C THR A 205 19.13 -14.40 1.74
N ARG A 206 19.69 -13.28 2.21
CA ARG A 206 20.35 -13.17 3.53
C ARG A 206 19.42 -13.53 4.70
N GLY A 207 18.14 -13.15 4.61
CA GLY A 207 17.14 -13.48 5.62
C GLY A 207 16.77 -14.98 5.66
N ILE A 208 16.97 -15.71 4.55
CA ILE A 208 16.68 -17.15 4.43
C ILE A 208 17.94 -17.98 4.70
N ASP A 209 19.00 -17.71 3.95
CA ASP A 209 20.30 -18.37 4.01
C ASP A 209 21.41 -17.35 3.71
N PRO A 210 22.11 -16.82 4.74
CA PRO A 210 23.18 -15.85 4.55
C PRO A 210 24.40 -16.43 3.82
N THR A 211 24.55 -17.75 3.71
CA THR A 211 25.70 -18.37 3.02
C THR A 211 25.53 -18.39 1.50
N ALA A 212 24.31 -18.23 1.01
CA ALA A 212 23.98 -18.18 -0.42
C ALA A 212 23.95 -16.75 -0.99
N ALA A 213 24.09 -15.73 -0.14
CA ALA A 213 24.03 -14.33 -0.54
C ALA A 213 25.39 -13.79 -0.97
N PRO A 214 25.44 -12.80 -1.88
CA PRO A 214 26.66 -12.05 -2.15
C PRO A 214 27.21 -11.38 -0.88
N SER A 215 28.53 -11.29 -0.81
CA SER A 215 29.24 -10.59 0.28
C SER A 215 28.75 -9.13 0.38
N TYR A 216 28.82 -8.57 1.58
CA TYR A 216 28.36 -7.22 1.93
C TYR A 216 29.22 -6.12 1.29
N GLY A 217 30.48 -6.40 0.95
CA GLY A 217 31.44 -5.42 0.43
C GLY A 217 31.78 -4.32 1.43
N VAL A 218 31.64 -4.60 2.73
CA VAL A 218 31.84 -3.64 3.83
C VAL A 218 33.03 -4.03 4.71
N PRO A 219 33.59 -3.09 5.51
CA PRO A 219 34.60 -3.43 6.51
C PRO A 219 34.08 -4.53 7.45
N GLY A 220 34.67 -5.74 7.36
CA GLY A 220 34.24 -6.94 8.10
C GLY A 220 33.94 -8.16 7.24
N ASP A 221 33.82 -8.01 5.91
CA ASP A 221 33.94 -9.11 4.95
C ASP A 221 35.44 -9.46 4.80
N LEU A 222 35.87 -10.56 5.45
CA LEU A 222 37.22 -11.13 5.33
C LEU A 222 37.18 -12.48 4.62
#